data_AF-A0A0F9MBE3-F1
#
_entry.id   AF-A0A0F9MBE3-F1
#
_cell.length_a   1.000
_cell.length_b   1.000
_cell.length_c   1.000
_cell.angle_alpha   90.00
_cell.angle_beta   90.00
_cell.angle_gamma   90.00
#
_symmetry.space_group_name_H-M   'P 1'
#
loop_
_entity.id
_entity.type
_entity.pdbx_description
1 polymer ?
#
loop_
_entity_poly.entity_id
_entity_poly.type
_entity_poly.pdbx_seq_one_letter_code
_entity_poly.pdbx_strand_id
1 'polypeptide(L)' 'MATLIPEVTITDFKRLKVDEIKQLKSCEVTSDGEYLFTFLNAQTDYIRAVAEDTGQTSNSVSGETLEEIKGAELATVSI' A
#
# COMPACT_ATOMS: atom_id res chain seq x y z
N MET A 1 -13.97 4.84 17.10
CA MET A 1 -12.75 4.38 17.78
C MET A 1 -11.63 5.27 17.33
N ALA A 2 -10.77 5.77 18.23
CA ALA A 2 -9.57 6.49 17.81
C ALA A 2 -8.60 5.45 17.24
N THR A 3 -8.48 5.39 15.91
CA THR A 3 -7.47 4.57 15.25
C THR A 3 -6.10 5.19 15.51
N LEU A 4 -5.16 4.39 16.01
CA LEU A 4 -3.77 4.81 16.23
C LEU A 4 -3.06 5.15 14.91
N ILE A 5 -3.64 4.73 13.79
CA ILE A 5 -3.19 5.03 12.43
C ILE A 5 -4.25 5.94 11.79
N PRO A 6 -3.88 7.16 11.36
CA PRO A 6 -4.83 8.06 10.73
C PRO A 6 -5.25 7.55 9.34
N GLU A 7 -6.49 7.83 8.96
CA GLU A 7 -7.02 7.52 7.64
C GLU A 7 -6.78 8.68 6.67
N VAL A 8 -6.43 8.36 5.42
CA VAL A 8 -6.29 9.31 4.30
C VAL A 8 -6.93 8.71 3.05
N THR A 9 -7.67 9.51 2.28
CA THR A 9 -8.23 9.02 1.01
C THR A 9 -7.13 8.75 -0.02
N ILE A 10 -7.32 7.78 -0.91
CA ILE A 10 -6.40 7.48 -2.02
C ILE A 10 -6.18 8.70 -2.91
N THR A 11 -7.20 9.54 -3.07
CA THR A 11 -7.12 10.79 -3.82
C THR A 11 -6.15 11.77 -3.18
N ASP A 12 -6.21 11.94 -1.85
CA ASP A 12 -5.31 12.84 -1.14
C ASP A 12 -3.90 12.26 -1.03
N PHE A 13 -3.78 10.95 -0.81
CA PHE A 13 -2.50 10.26 -0.79
C PHE A 13 -1.74 10.43 -2.12
N LYS A 14 -2.43 10.28 -3.26
CA LYS A 14 -1.86 10.47 -4.61
C LYS A 14 -1.42 11.90 -4.92
N ARG A 15 -1.87 12.90 -4.15
CA ARG A 15 -1.47 14.31 -4.32
C ARG A 15 -0.17 14.64 -3.61
N LEU A 16 0.28 13.79 -2.67
CA LEU A 16 1.52 13.99 -1.94
C LEU A 16 2.72 13.91 -2.87
N LYS A 17 3.64 14.86 -2.72
CA LYS A 17 4.96 14.83 -3.36
C LYS A 17 5.87 13.84 -2.65
N VAL A 18 6.91 13.39 -3.33
CA VAL A 18 7.91 12.45 -2.78
C VAL A 18 8.48 12.93 -1.44
N ASP A 19 8.79 14.22 -1.31
CA ASP A 19 9.35 14.77 -0.06
C ASP A 19 8.32 14.80 1.08
N GLU A 20 7.03 14.95 0.76
CA GLU A 20 5.94 14.88 1.74
C GLU A 20 5.68 13.44 2.18
N ILE A 21 5.72 12.48 1.25
CA ILE A 21 5.61 11.04 1.55
C ILE A 21 6.73 10.60 2.49
N LYS A 22 7.97 11.08 2.27
CA LYS A 22 9.12 10.79 3.15
C LYS A 22 8.97 11.35 4.57
N GLN A 23 8.18 12.41 4.76
CA GLN A 23 7.92 13.01 6.07
C GLN A 23 6.65 12.46 6.74
N LEU A 24 5.78 11.83 5.96
CA LEU A 24 4.54 11.23 6.46
C LEU A 24 4.86 10.11 7.45
N LYS A 25 4.05 10.00 8.51
CA LYS A 25 4.08 8.85 9.43
C LYS A 25 3.37 7.65 8.77
N SER A 26 2.78 6.75 9.54
CA SER A 26 1.86 5.75 8.99
C SER A 26 0.48 6.35 8.72
N CYS A 27 -0.21 5.79 7.73
CA CYS A 27 -1.64 6.06 7.49
C CYS A 27 -2.32 4.87 6.82
N GLU A 28 -3.62 4.72 7.06
CA GLU A 28 -4.49 3.82 6.29
C GLU A 28 -4.99 4.59 5.06
N VAL A 29 -4.88 3.98 3.89
CA VAL A 29 -5.32 4.58 2.64
C VAL A 29 -6.64 3.94 2.24
N THR A 30 -7.67 4.77 2.07
CA THR A 30 -9.05 4.33 1.75
C THR A 30 -9.54 4.86 0.40
N SER A 31 -10.48 4.16 -0.23
CA SER A 31 -11.27 4.68 -1.36
C SER A 31 -12.74 4.47 -1.06
N ASP A 32 -13.53 5.54 -1.14
CA ASP A 32 -14.98 5.49 -0.89
C ASP A 32 -15.37 4.88 0.47
N GLY A 33 -14.50 5.04 1.48
CA GLY A 33 -14.66 4.48 2.83
C GLY A 33 -14.19 3.02 2.97
N GLU A 34 -13.72 2.40 1.90
CA GLU A 34 -13.15 1.05 1.92
C GLU A 34 -11.63 1.09 2.08
N TYR A 35 -11.09 0.24 2.94
CA TYR A 35 -9.66 0.08 3.15
C TYR A 35 -8.98 -0.49 1.90
N LEU A 36 -7.89 0.16 1.47
CA LEU A 36 -7.04 -0.35 0.39
C LEU A 36 -5.75 -0.94 0.93
N PHE A 37 -4.94 -0.14 1.63
CA PHE A 37 -3.65 -0.55 2.17
C PHE A 37 -3.22 0.34 3.33
N THR A 38 -2.25 -0.15 4.11
CA THR A 38 -1.58 0.63 5.14
C THR A 38 -0.23 1.10 4.61
N PHE A 39 -0.01 2.41 4.58
CA PHE A 39 1.30 2.98 4.33
C PHE A 39 2.10 3.04 5.64
N LEU A 40 3.31 2.50 5.62
CA LEU A 40 4.26 2.56 6.73
C LEU A 40 5.54 3.25 6.25
N ASN A 41 5.83 4.42 6.80
CA ASN A 41 7.14 5.03 6.61
C ASN A 41 8.16 4.41 7.57
N ALA A 42 9.06 3.59 7.03
CA ALA A 42 10.11 2.92 7.78
C ALA A 42 11.25 3.88 8.16
N GLN A 43 11.02 4.72 9.16
CA GLN A 43 11.98 5.71 9.66
C GLN A 43 13.19 5.10 10.38
N THR A 44 13.12 3.80 10.71
CA THR A 44 14.22 3.05 11.34
C THR A 44 14.44 1.72 10.65
N ASP A 45 15.66 1.18 10.74
CA ASP A 45 16.01 -0.13 10.18
C ASP A 45 15.18 -1.26 10.81
N TYR A 46 14.81 -1.13 12.08
CA TYR A 46 13.91 -2.08 12.75
C TYR A 46 12.54 -2.12 12.08
N ILE A 47 11.91 -0.96 11.86
CA ILE A 47 10.58 -0.89 11.21
C ILE A 47 10.68 -1.42 9.78
N ARG A 48 11.77 -1.13 9.07
CA ARG A 48 12.01 -1.66 7.73
C ARG A 48 12.07 -3.19 7.72
N ALA A 49 12.90 -3.77 8.59
CA ALA A 49 13.05 -5.23 8.67
C ALA A 49 11.72 -5.94 8.99
N VAL A 50 10.94 -5.39 9.94
CA VAL A 50 9.62 -5.93 10.29
C VAL A 50 8.64 -5.82 9.12
N ALA A 51 8.62 -4.68 8.41
CA ALA A 51 7.76 -4.49 7.24
C ALA A 51 8.14 -5.44 6.09
N GLU A 52 9.44 -5.68 5.87
CA GLU A 52 9.93 -6.63 4.87
C GLU A 52 9.52 -8.07 5.19
N ASP A 53 9.72 -8.52 6.43
CA ASP A 53 9.33 -9.86 6.89
C ASP A 53 7.81 -10.08 6.79
N THR A 54 7.03 -9.09 7.21
CA THR A 54 5.57 -9.13 7.12
C THR A 54 5.11 -9.13 5.65
N GLY A 55 5.77 -8.33 4.80
CA GLY A 55 5.48 -8.28 3.36
C GLY A 55 5.79 -9.60 2.64
N GLN A 56 6.89 -10.27 2.99
CA GLN A 56 7.20 -11.60 2.49
C GLN A 56 6.13 -12.61 2.88
N THR A 57 5.67 -12.57 4.14
CA THR A 57 4.56 -13.40 4.60
C THR A 57 3.29 -13.10 3.81
N SER A 58 2.96 -11.82 3.59
CA SER A 58 1.78 -11.42 2.79
C SER A 58 1.79 -12.03 1.39
N ASN A 59 2.94 -12.00 0.71
CA ASN A 59 3.10 -12.58 -0.64
C ASN A 59 2.91 -14.10 -0.67
N SER A 60 3.03 -14.79 0.47
CA SER A 60 2.87 -16.25 0.55
C SER A 60 1.42 -16.71 0.77
N VAL A 61 0.51 -15.80 1.14
CA VAL A 61 -0.87 -16.15 1.52
C VAL A 61 -1.82 -16.08 0.32
N SER A 62 -1.81 -14.95 -0.39
CA SER A 62 -2.77 -14.70 -1.49
C SER A 62 -2.40 -13.43 -2.26
N GLY A 63 -3.09 -13.22 -3.39
CA GLY A 63 -2.94 -12.04 -4.24
C GLY A 63 -2.18 -12.37 -5.52
N GLU A 64 -2.03 -11.34 -6.35
CA GLU A 64 -1.34 -11.42 -7.63
C GLU A 64 -0.24 -10.34 -7.63
N THR A 65 0.88 -10.68 -8.24
CA THR A 65 1.92 -9.73 -8.59
C THR A 65 1.39 -8.72 -9.61
N LEU A 66 2.06 -7.56 -9.71
CA LEU A 66 1.68 -6.54 -10.67
C LEU A 66 1.74 -7.08 -12.12
N GLU A 67 2.69 -7.96 -12.38
CA GLU A 67 2.90 -8.63 -13.66
C GLU A 67 1.74 -9.57 -13.99
N GLU A 68 1.24 -10.35 -13.02
CA GLU A 68 0.08 -11.23 -13.20
C GLU A 68 -1.19 -10.43 -13.50
N ILE A 69 -1.43 -9.33 -12.76
CA ILE A 69 -2.58 -8.44 -12.99
C ILE A 69 -2.53 -7.82 -14.40
N LYS A 70 -1.38 -7.27 -14.79
CA LYS A 70 -1.20 -6.64 -16.11
C LYS A 70 -1.17 -7.66 -17.26
N GLY A 71 -0.68 -8.86 -16.99
CA GLY A 71 -0.67 -9.97 -17.94
C GLY A 71 -2.08 -10.49 -18.24
N ALA A 72 -2.96 -10.52 -17.24
CA ALA A 72 -4.37 -10.85 -17.41
C ALA A 72 -5.13 -9.81 -18.28
N GLU A 73 -4.75 -8.54 -18.20
CA GLU A 73 -5.35 -7.45 -19.00
C GLU A 73 -5.04 -7.59 -20.51
N LEU A 74 -3.88 -8.14 -20.88
CA LEU A 74 -3.51 -8.35 -22.29
C LEU A 74 -4.18 -9.59 -22.93
N ALA A 75 -4.65 -10.55 -22.14
CA ALA A 75 -5.30 -11.76 -22.64
C ALA A 75 -6.79 -11.54 -23.00
N THR A 76 -7.44 -10.51 -22.46
CA THR A 76 -8.87 -10.25 -22.65
C THR A 76 -9.19 -9.40 -23.88
N VAL A 77 -8.18 -8.90 -24.59
CA VAL A 77 -8.32 -8.08 -25.83
C VAL A 77 -7.96 -8.89 -27.10
N SER A 78 -8.06 -10.22 -27.05
CA SER A 78 -7.96 -11.06 -28.26
C SER A 78 -9.36 -11.30 -28.85
N ILE A 79 -9.77 -10.41 -29.77
CA ILE A 79 -10.88 -10.62 -30.72
C ILE A 79 -10.28 -10.88 -32.11
#